data_AF-A0A351XJQ2-F1
#
_entry.id   AF-A0A351XJQ2-F1
#
_cell.length_a   1.000
_cell.length_b   1.000
_cell.length_c   1.000
_cell.angle_alpha   90.00
_cell.angle_beta   90.00
_cell.angle_gamma   90.00
#
_symmetry.space_group_name_H-M   'P 1'
#
loop_
_entity.id
_entity.type
_entity.pdbx_description
1 polymer ?
#
loop_
_entity_poly.entity_id
_entity_poly.type
_entity_poly.pdbx_seq_one_letter_code
_entity_poly.pdbx_strand_id
1 'polypeptide(L)' 'MADAHYLIEKTSASSHTSTQIRLLDYCEEVEELARILGGAQITEAVTASAEEMKKLAADLKRKYYEQHSHK' A
#
# COMPACT_ATOMS: atom_id res chain seq x y z
N MET A 1 0.27 -4.68 9.52
CA MET A 1 -0.32 -4.12 8.29
C MET A 1 -1.70 -3.60 8.62
N ALA A 2 -2.01 -2.37 8.23
CA ALA A 2 -3.28 -1.74 8.56
C ALA A 2 -4.45 -2.43 7.84
N ASP A 3 -5.64 -2.40 8.43
CA ASP A 3 -6.86 -2.94 7.81
C ASP A 3 -7.31 -2.16 6.57
N ALA A 4 -6.87 -0.90 6.47
CA ALA A 4 -7.11 -0.01 5.35
C ALA A 4 -5.86 0.83 5.11
N HIS A 5 -5.46 0.98 3.85
CA HIS A 5 -4.39 1.88 3.45
C HIS A 5 -4.98 3.16 2.84
N TYR A 6 -4.50 4.31 3.31
CA TYR A 6 -4.91 5.61 2.81
C TYR A 6 -3.71 6.30 2.16
N LEU A 7 -3.95 6.90 1.00
CA LEU A 7 -3.01 7.80 0.37
C LEU A 7 -3.31 9.23 0.84
N ILE A 8 -2.29 9.89 1.36
CA ILE A 8 -2.30 11.32 1.61
C ILE A 8 -1.49 11.96 0.50
N GLU A 9 -2.14 12.73 -0.37
CA GLU A 9 -1.50 13.40 -1.49
C GLU A 9 -1.69 14.90 -1.42
N LYS A 10 -0.71 15.63 -1.96
CA LYS A 10 -0.70 17.09 -1.98
C LYS A 10 -0.60 17.55 -3.43
N THR A 11 -1.62 18.25 -3.91
CA THR A 11 -1.66 18.79 -5.27
C THR A 11 -1.50 20.31 -5.21
N SER A 12 -0.43 20.82 -5.81
CA SER A 12 -0.20 22.27 -5.93
C SER A 12 -0.65 22.75 -7.31
N ALA A 13 -1.68 23.60 -7.34
CA ALA A 13 -2.00 24.43 -8.49
C ALA A 13 -1.48 25.86 -8.24
N SER A 14 -1.21 26.61 -9.31
CA SER A 14 -0.58 27.94 -9.39
C SER A 14 -0.69 28.89 -8.18
N SER A 15 -1.79 28.91 -7.42
CA SER A 15 -1.97 29.76 -6.23
C SER A 15 -2.42 29.02 -4.96
N HIS A 16 -2.67 27.72 -5.01
CA HIS A 16 -3.21 26.97 -3.88
C HIS A 16 -2.68 25.55 -3.84
N THR A 17 -2.43 25.06 -2.63
CA THR A 17 -2.07 23.66 -2.43
C THR A 17 -3.12 22.98 -1.59
N SER A 18 -3.73 21.93 -2.15
CA SER A 18 -4.73 21.13 -1.47
C SER A 18 -4.14 19.78 -1.03
N THR A 19 -4.53 19.32 0.15
CA THR A 19 -4.20 17.99 0.67
C THR A 19 -5.46 17.13 0.60
N GLN A 20 -5.36 15.96 -0.01
CA GLN A 20 -6.46 14.99 -0.11
C GLN A 20 -6.06 13.69 0.57
N ILE A 21 -7.05 13.03 1.17
CA ILE A 21 -6.92 11.72 1.79
C ILE A 21 -7.94 10.81 1.14
N ARG A 22 -7.48 9.69 0.58
CA ARG A 22 -8.36 8.69 -0.06
C ARG A 22 -7.93 7.28 0.29
N LEU A 23 -8.89 6.36 0.30
CA LEU A 23 -8.62 4.94 0.45
C LEU A 23 -7.93 4.41 -0.81
N LEU A 24 -6.96 3.51 -0.64
CA LEU A 24 -6.30 2.80 -1.73
C LEU A 24 -6.93 1.42 -1.92
N ASP A 25 -7.08 1.01 -3.18
CA ASP A 25 -7.38 -0.38 -3.51
C ASP A 25 -6.10 -1.25 -3.50
N TYR A 26 -6.25 -2.56 -3.72
CA TYR A 26 -5.12 -3.49 -3.70
C TYR A 26 -4.01 -3.13 -4.71
N CYS A 27 -4.37 -2.72 -5.92
CA CYS A 27 -3.41 -2.38 -6.96
C CYS A 27 -2.68 -1.09 -6.59
N GLU A 28 -3.41 -0.07 -6.13
CA GLU A 28 -2.84 1.19 -5.69
C GLU A 28 -1.96 1.04 -4.44
N GLU A 29 -2.30 0.10 -3.54
CA GLU A 29 -1.46 -0.26 -2.40
C GLU A 29 -0.12 -0.87 -2.86
N VAL A 30 -0.14 -1.74 -3.87
CA VAL A 30 1.10 -2.33 -4.43
C VAL A 30 1.93 -1.26 -5.13
N GLU A 31 1.31 -0.38 -5.91
CA GLU A 31 2.00 0.74 -6.57
C GLU A 31 2.61 1.72 -5.56
N GLU A 32 1.89 2.04 -4.49
CA GLU A 32 2.37 2.88 -3.41
C GLU A 32 3.57 2.23 -2.69
N LEU A 33 3.47 0.94 -2.38
CA LEU A 33 4.58 0.17 -1.81
C LEU A 33 5.78 0.16 -2.76
N ALA A 34 5.56 -0.06 -4.05
CA ALA A 34 6.62 -0.02 -5.06
C ALA A 34 7.24 1.38 -5.17
N ARG A 35 6.45 2.45 -5.04
CA ARG A 35 6.96 3.83 -5.02
C ARG A 35 7.82 4.10 -3.79
N ILE A 36 7.41 3.62 -2.61
CA ILE A 36 8.16 3.76 -1.37
C ILE A 36 9.48 2.96 -1.44
N LEU A 37 9.45 1.76 -2.02
CA LEU A 37 10.61 0.87 -2.14
C LEU A 37 11.56 1.26 -3.29
N GLY A 38 11.03 1.83 -4.37
CA GLY A 38 11.73 2.05 -5.65
C GLY A 38 12.69 3.23 -5.67
N GLY A 39 12.73 4.07 -4.63
CA GLY A 39 13.67 5.18 -4.53
C GLY A 39 13.64 6.10 -5.74
N ALA A 40 14.67 6.00 -6.61
CA ALA A 40 14.80 6.84 -7.80
C ALA A 40 13.99 6.36 -9.02
N GLN A 41 13.69 5.06 -9.13
CA GLN A 41 12.93 4.52 -10.26
C GLN A 41 12.14 3.27 -9.86
N ILE A 42 10.86 3.25 -10.21
CA ILE A 42 10.03 2.06 -10.07
C ILE A 42 10.38 1.10 -11.22
N THR A 43 11.03 -0.01 -10.88
CA THR A 43 11.34 -1.09 -11.83
C THR A 43 10.35 -2.25 -11.67
N GLU A 44 10.31 -3.15 -12.65
CA GLU A 44 9.48 -4.37 -12.57
C GLU A 44 9.84 -5.23 -11.35
N ALA A 45 11.13 -5.32 -11.02
CA ALA A 45 11.61 -6.08 -9.86
C ALA A 45 11.11 -5.49 -8.53
N VAL A 46 11.06 -4.15 -8.42
CA VAL A 46 10.52 -3.46 -7.24
C VAL A 46 9.02 -3.69 -7.13
N THR A 47 8.30 -3.63 -8.26
CA THR A 47 6.85 -3.87 -8.30
C THR A 47 6.52 -5.31 -7.88
N ALA A 48 7.24 -6.29 -8.42
CA ALA A 48 7.08 -7.70 -8.02
C ALA A 48 7.38 -7.92 -6.53
N SER A 49 8.43 -7.28 -6.01
CA SER A 49 8.78 -7.36 -4.58
C SER A 49 7.69 -6.75 -3.68
N ALA A 50 7.11 -5.62 -4.10
CA ALA A 50 6.01 -4.97 -3.39
C ALA A 50 4.75 -5.85 -3.37
N GLU A 51 4.43 -6.47 -4.50
CA GLU A 51 3.31 -7.41 -4.63
C GLU A 51 3.48 -8.64 -3.72
N GLU A 52 4.67 -9.26 -3.72
CA GLU A 52 4.97 -10.38 -2.84
C GLU A 52 4.83 -10.00 -1.37
N MET A 53 5.35 -8.83 -0.97
CA MET A 53 5.23 -8.34 0.40
C MET A 53 3.78 -8.16 0.83
N LYS A 54 2.93 -7.62 -0.06
CA LYS A 54 1.50 -7.43 0.21
C LYS A 54 0.79 -8.78 0.36
N LYS A 55 1.08 -9.73 -0.52
CA LYS A 55 0.51 -11.08 -0.47
C LYS A 55 0.90 -11.83 0.80
N LEU A 56 2.19 -11.82 1.15
CA LEU A 56 2.69 -12.46 2.37
C LEU A 56 1.99 -11.92 3.62
N ALA A 57 1.79 -10.61 3.68
CA ALA A 57 1.12 -10.01 4.83
C ALA A 57 -0.39 -10.28 4.87
N ALA A 58 -1.06 -10.36 3.73
CA ALA A 58 -2.46 -10.81 3.66
C ALA A 58 -2.59 -12.26 4.14
N ASP A 59 -1.68 -13.14 3.73
CA ASP A 59 -1.64 -14.54 4.18
C ASP A 59 -1.36 -14.66 5.68
N LEU A 60 -0.41 -13.88 6.21
CA LEU A 60 -0.13 -13.82 7.65
C LEU A 60 -1.34 -13.34 8.44
N LYS A 61 -2.02 -12.28 7.95
CA LYS A 61 -3.24 -11.76 8.56
C LYS A 61 -4.33 -12.82 8.58
N ARG A 62 -4.58 -13.49 7.45
CA ARG A 62 -5.56 -14.57 7.36
C ARG A 62 -5.25 -15.71 8.34
N LYS A 63 -4.01 -16.20 8.37
CA LYS A 63 -3.58 -17.25 9.32
C LYS A 63 -3.77 -16.82 10.77
N TYR A 64 -3.49 -15.56 11.09
CA TYR A 64 -3.70 -15.00 12.42
C TYR A 64 -5.18 -15.07 12.83
N TYR A 65 -6.11 -14.67 11.96
CA TYR A 65 -7.56 -14.77 12.25
C TYR A 65 -8.05 -16.22 12.34
N GLU A 66 -7.61 -17.10 11.44
CA GLU A 66 -7.98 -18.53 11.48
C GLU A 66 -7.57 -19.20 12.81
N GLN A 67 -6.40 -18.84 13.36
CA GLN A 67 -5.89 -19.37 14.62
C GLN A 67 -6.61 -18.82 15.87
N HIS A 68 -7.21 -17.64 15.78
CA HIS A 68 -7.82 -16.94 16.92
C HIS A 68 -9.35 -16.89 16.85
N SER A 69 -9.97 -17.41 15.78
CA SER A 69 -11.44 -17.46 15.61
C SER A 69 -12.14 -18.54 16.46
N HIS A 70 -11.39 -19.30 17.26
CA HIS A 70 -11.91 -20.38 18.14
C HIS A 70 -11.83 -20.07 19.65
N LYS A 71 -11.69 -18.79 20.03
CA LYS A 71 -11.79 -18.36 21.43
C LYS A 71 -13.08 -17.62 21.72
#